data_AF-A0A5B0Q1A9-F1
#
_entry.id   AF-A0A5B0Q1A9-F1
#
_cell.length_a   1.000
_cell.length_b   1.000
_cell.length_c   1.000
_cell.angle_alpha   90.00
_cell.angle_beta   90.00
_cell.angle_gamma   90.00
#
_symmetry.space_group_name_H-M   'P 1'
#
loop_
_entity.id
_entity.type
_entity.pdbx_description
1 polymer ?
#
loop_
_entity_poly.entity_id
_entity_poly.type
_entity_poly.pdbx_seq_one_letter_code
_entity_poly.pdbx_strand_id
1 'polypeptide(L)'
;MPTLEAKISEVEVWKSQIARFLMDYIALPLDKSKLMPTEPAVIDQISAKKPTIHMLKLMDVSNNLAESIGQVFATIHQQSGLLDKHFYGCLQPMDGDLGTIQNFNSLRSQQAPSPYPKENLNNVIFQLGAPHTLWNIASAIFTHHFGDPSDQNNCGGWHFLGAIGFPADKAIQKKYFTLMINQMEKVMEAILYYCLRVIMKNQFQNLGED
;
A
#
# COMPACT_ATOMS: atom_id res chain seq x y z
N MET A 1 17.65 9.15 -0.84
CA MET A 1 17.78 8.57 -2.19
C MET A 1 17.93 7.06 -2.06
N PRO A 2 17.37 6.24 -2.97
CA PRO A 2 17.53 4.80 -2.91
C PRO A 2 18.99 4.39 -3.06
N THR A 3 19.41 3.36 -2.30
CA THR A 3 20.76 2.79 -2.34
C THR A 3 21.01 2.04 -3.65
N LEU A 4 22.27 1.73 -3.97
CA LEU A 4 22.60 0.93 -5.14
C LEU A 4 21.95 -0.46 -5.07
N GLU A 5 21.98 -1.09 -3.89
CA GLU A 5 21.33 -2.38 -3.64
C GLU A 5 19.82 -2.31 -3.89
N ALA A 6 19.14 -1.25 -3.42
CA ALA A 6 17.71 -1.06 -3.67
C ALA A 6 17.39 -0.95 -5.16
N LYS A 7 18.23 -0.27 -5.94
CA LYS A 7 18.05 -0.17 -7.41
C LYS A 7 18.26 -1.50 -8.11
N ILE A 8 19.24 -2.29 -7.69
CA ILE A 8 19.48 -3.63 -8.26
C ILE A 8 18.28 -4.53 -7.96
N SER A 9 17.82 -4.53 -6.71
CA SER A 9 16.64 -5.28 -6.29
C SER A 9 15.38 -4.87 -7.07
N GLU A 10 15.15 -3.58 -7.29
CA GLU A 10 14.05 -3.08 -8.11
C GLU A 10 14.09 -3.64 -9.54
N VAL A 11 15.26 -3.64 -10.18
CA VAL A 11 15.44 -4.21 -11.54
C VAL A 11 15.16 -5.71 -11.55
N GLU A 12 15.60 -6.45 -10.53
CA GLU A 12 15.34 -7.89 -10.40
C GLU A 12 13.85 -8.20 -10.22
N VAL A 13 13.13 -7.37 -9.46
CA VAL A 13 11.67 -7.47 -9.29
C VAL A 13 10.97 -7.33 -10.65
N TRP A 14 11.31 -6.29 -11.41
CA TRP A 14 10.74 -6.07 -12.75
C TRP A 14 11.02 -7.24 -13.68
N LYS A 15 12.26 -7.74 -13.72
CA LYS A 15 12.62 -8.91 -14.54
C LYS A 15 11.82 -10.15 -14.15
N SER A 16 11.64 -10.38 -12.86
CA SER A 16 10.90 -11.56 -12.36
C SER A 16 9.43 -11.49 -12.71
N GLN A 17 8.81 -10.31 -12.58
CA GLN A 17 7.43 -10.09 -12.99
C GLN A 17 7.23 -10.29 -14.50
N ILE A 18 8.15 -9.78 -15.33
CA ILE A 18 8.13 -9.99 -16.78
C ILE A 18 8.31 -11.47 -17.13
N ALA A 19 9.25 -12.16 -16.48
CA ALA A 19 9.50 -13.58 -16.70
C ALA A 19 8.28 -14.44 -16.35
N ARG A 20 7.67 -14.18 -15.20
CA ARG A 20 6.41 -14.82 -14.79
C ARG A 20 5.31 -14.60 -15.83
N PHE A 21 5.13 -13.35 -16.23
CA PHE A 21 4.10 -13.00 -17.20
C PHE A 21 4.30 -13.67 -18.57
N LEU A 22 5.55 -13.69 -19.07
CA LEU A 22 5.91 -14.39 -20.30
C LEU A 22 5.53 -15.88 -20.22
N MET A 23 5.87 -16.54 -19.11
CA MET A 23 5.60 -17.96 -18.91
C MET A 23 4.11 -18.27 -18.77
N ASP A 24 3.36 -17.42 -18.06
CA ASP A 24 1.94 -17.65 -17.77
C ASP A 24 1.06 -17.42 -19.01
N TYR A 25 1.41 -16.47 -19.88
CA TYR A 25 0.49 -16.00 -20.93
C TYR A 25 1.02 -16.07 -22.37
N ILE A 26 2.33 -16.21 -22.59
CA ILE A 26 2.91 -16.02 -23.93
C ILE A 26 3.71 -17.22 -24.41
N ALA A 27 4.73 -17.65 -23.67
CA ALA A 27 5.66 -18.66 -24.12
C ALA A 27 6.39 -19.36 -22.97
N LEU A 28 6.63 -20.67 -23.16
CA LEU A 28 7.49 -21.45 -22.28
C LEU A 28 8.91 -21.53 -22.86
N PRO A 29 9.96 -21.36 -22.04
CA PRO A 29 11.32 -21.51 -22.53
C PRO A 29 11.61 -22.97 -22.88
N LEU A 30 12.20 -23.19 -24.06
CA LEU A 30 12.70 -24.49 -24.50
C LEU A 30 13.78 -25.04 -23.57
N ASP A 31 14.66 -24.15 -23.08
CA ASP A 31 15.74 -24.48 -22.18
C ASP A 31 15.44 -23.97 -20.76
N LYS A 32 15.04 -24.89 -19.88
CA LYS A 32 14.73 -24.59 -18.49
C LYS A 32 15.97 -24.20 -17.68
N SER A 33 17.20 -24.48 -18.14
CA SER A 33 18.40 -24.09 -17.38
C SER A 33 18.71 -22.59 -17.47
N LYS A 34 18.05 -21.85 -18.39
CA LYS A 34 18.20 -20.40 -18.56
C LYS A 34 17.01 -19.61 -18.03
N LEU A 35 16.16 -20.24 -17.21
CA LEU A 35 15.01 -19.60 -16.60
C LEU A 35 15.47 -18.44 -15.71
N MET A 36 14.90 -17.26 -15.96
CA MET A 36 14.96 -16.18 -14.98
C MET A 36 14.02 -16.53 -13.81
N PRO A 37 14.36 -16.17 -12.56
CA PRO A 37 13.44 -16.30 -11.45
C PRO A 37 12.11 -15.61 -11.78
N THR A 38 10.98 -16.29 -11.54
CA THR A 38 9.63 -15.73 -11.73
C THR A 38 9.11 -15.04 -10.48
N GLU A 39 9.77 -15.29 -9.35
CA GLU A 39 9.49 -14.66 -8.08
C GLU A 39 10.64 -13.70 -7.74
N PRO A 40 10.33 -12.46 -7.33
CA PRO A 40 11.35 -11.53 -6.89
C PRO A 40 12.11 -12.09 -5.69
N ALA A 41 13.39 -11.74 -5.58
CA ALA A 41 14.18 -12.08 -4.40
C ALA A 41 13.49 -11.53 -3.13
N VAL A 42 13.46 -12.36 -2.08
CA VAL A 42 12.84 -11.99 -0.82
C VAL A 42 13.61 -10.83 -0.21
N ILE A 43 13.00 -9.64 -0.17
CA ILE A 43 13.52 -8.48 0.55
C ILE A 43 13.08 -8.60 2.01
N ASP A 44 14.05 -8.53 2.92
CA ASP A 44 13.95 -8.49 4.39
C ASP A 44 12.54 -8.76 4.94
N GLN A 45 12.14 -10.04 4.91
CA GLN A 45 10.79 -10.45 5.26
C GLN A 45 10.55 -10.24 6.75
N ILE A 46 9.57 -9.40 7.09
CA ILE A 46 9.04 -9.35 8.44
C ILE A 46 8.44 -10.74 8.74
N SER A 47 8.82 -11.32 9.88
CA SER A 47 8.35 -12.64 10.30
C SER A 47 6.83 -12.74 10.19
N ALA A 48 6.34 -13.76 9.47
CA ALA A 48 4.91 -14.09 9.40
C ALA A 48 4.33 -14.64 10.71
N LYS A 49 5.05 -14.53 11.83
CA LYS A 49 4.54 -14.92 13.15
C LYS A 49 3.34 -14.03 13.47
N LYS A 50 2.18 -14.66 13.70
CA LYS A 50 0.96 -13.97 14.13
C LYS A 50 1.30 -13.03 15.30
N PRO A 51 1.08 -11.72 15.16
CA PRO A 51 1.34 -10.79 16.25
C PRO A 51 0.39 -11.10 17.41
N THR A 52 0.88 -10.89 18.63
CA THR A 52 -0.01 -10.93 19.80
C THR A 52 -0.75 -9.60 19.84
N ILE A 53 -2.04 -9.62 19.48
CA ILE A 53 -2.89 -8.44 19.47
C ILE A 53 -3.63 -8.40 20.80
N HIS A 54 -3.40 -7.35 21.58
CA HIS A 54 -4.16 -7.06 22.79
C HIS A 54 -5.17 -5.96 22.51
N MET A 55 -6.44 -6.26 22.73
CA MET A 55 -7.52 -5.28 22.64
C MET A 55 -7.56 -4.51 23.97
N LEU A 56 -7.35 -3.20 23.91
CA LEU A 56 -7.56 -2.31 25.04
C LEU A 56 -9.06 -2.00 25.17
N LYS A 57 -9.54 -1.81 26.40
CA LYS A 57 -10.94 -1.44 26.64
C LYS A 57 -11.23 -0.09 25.99
N LEU A 58 -12.39 -0.01 25.35
CA LEU A 58 -12.95 1.25 24.86
C LEU A 58 -13.01 2.25 26.02
N MET A 59 -12.56 3.47 25.76
CA MET A 59 -12.60 4.56 26.72
C MET A 59 -13.80 5.44 26.43
N ASP A 60 -14.47 5.87 27.49
CA ASP A 60 -15.65 6.73 27.42
C ASP A 60 -15.24 8.22 27.36
N VAL A 61 -14.26 8.55 26.51
CA VAL A 61 -13.79 9.93 26.34
C VAL A 61 -14.47 10.50 25.09
N SER A 62 -15.62 11.15 25.31
CA SER A 62 -16.55 11.59 24.25
C SER A 62 -16.20 12.93 23.59
N ASN A 63 -15.10 13.59 23.96
CA ASN A 63 -14.77 14.93 23.45
C ASN A 63 -13.54 14.94 22.54
N ASN A 64 -13.62 15.68 21.44
CA ASN A 64 -12.54 15.86 20.46
C ASN A 64 -11.53 16.94 20.90
N LEU A 65 -11.19 17.00 22.19
CA LEU A 65 -10.30 18.02 22.76
C LEU A 65 -8.87 17.48 22.94
N ALA A 66 -7.87 18.37 22.96
CA ALA A 66 -6.48 17.95 23.21
C ALA A 66 -6.30 17.27 24.59
N GLU A 67 -7.02 17.74 25.60
CA GLU A 67 -7.03 17.16 26.95
C GLU A 67 -7.52 15.71 26.96
N SER A 68 -8.50 15.39 26.12
CA SER A 68 -9.09 14.05 26.03
C SER A 68 -8.10 13.02 25.51
N ILE A 69 -7.23 13.44 24.58
CA ILE A 69 -6.13 12.60 24.10
C ILE A 69 -5.12 12.32 25.21
N GLY A 70 -4.83 13.29 26.09
CA GLY A 70 -3.99 13.03 27.27
C GLY A 70 -4.55 11.92 28.17
N GLN A 71 -5.88 11.91 28.37
CA GLN A 71 -6.58 10.87 29.13
C GLN A 71 -6.52 9.50 28.42
N VAL A 72 -6.60 9.49 27.08
CA VAL A 72 -6.41 8.30 26.26
C VAL A 72 -5.03 7.68 26.51
N PHE A 73 -3.95 8.47 26.45
CA PHE A 73 -2.60 7.98 26.72
C PHE A 73 -2.40 7.47 28.15
N ALA A 74 -2.94 8.18 29.14
CA ALA A 74 -2.88 7.75 30.55
C ALA A 74 -3.57 6.38 30.75
N THR A 75 -4.70 6.17 30.08
CA THR A 75 -5.46 4.93 30.16
C THR A 75 -4.79 3.79 29.40
N ILE A 76 -4.22 4.05 28.22
CA ILE A 76 -3.39 3.07 27.48
C ILE A 76 -2.22 2.63 28.35
N HIS A 77 -1.53 3.58 29.00
CA HIS A 77 -0.44 3.30 29.92
C HIS A 77 -0.91 2.39 31.07
N GLN A 78 -2.00 2.75 31.75
CA GLN A 78 -2.56 1.95 32.83
C GLN A 78 -2.94 0.52 32.40
N GLN A 79 -3.56 0.37 31.23
CA GLN A 79 -3.95 -0.94 30.70
C GLN A 79 -2.77 -1.77 30.20
N SER A 80 -1.67 -1.13 29.79
CA SER A 80 -0.46 -1.82 29.32
C SER A 80 0.29 -2.57 30.43
N GLY A 81 0.13 -2.16 31.69
CA GLY A 81 0.89 -2.69 32.83
C GLY A 81 2.40 -2.41 32.78
N LEU A 82 2.86 -1.58 31.85
CA LEU A 82 4.27 -1.20 31.71
C LEU A 82 4.65 -0.11 32.72
N LEU A 83 5.90 -0.12 33.18
CA LEU A 83 6.46 0.98 33.98
C LEU A 83 6.62 2.24 33.11
N ASP A 84 6.49 3.42 33.70
CA ASP A 84 6.67 4.73 33.03
C ASP A 84 7.92 4.76 32.14
N LYS A 85 9.07 4.32 32.67
CA LYS A 85 10.34 4.31 31.92
C LYS A 85 10.29 3.47 30.64
N HIS A 86 9.52 2.38 30.64
CA HIS A 86 9.40 1.49 29.50
C HIS A 86 8.34 1.99 28.53
N PHE A 87 7.22 2.49 29.05
CA PHE A 87 6.15 3.02 28.22
C PHE A 87 6.60 4.27 27.43
N TYR A 88 7.17 5.26 28.12
CA TYR A 88 7.63 6.51 27.51
C TYR A 88 9.02 6.42 26.88
N GLY A 89 9.79 5.37 27.20
CA GLY A 89 11.09 5.10 26.59
C GLY A 89 11.03 4.34 25.27
N CYS A 90 9.87 3.77 24.92
CA CYS A 90 9.68 3.04 23.67
C CYS A 90 8.99 3.90 22.62
N LEU A 91 9.38 3.70 21.35
CA LEU A 91 8.67 4.25 20.21
C LEU A 91 7.27 3.61 20.11
N GLN A 92 6.23 4.43 20.00
CA GLN A 92 4.83 4.04 19.93
C GLN A 92 4.23 4.47 18.59
N PRO A 93 4.27 3.60 17.56
CA PRO A 93 3.52 3.83 16.33
C PRO A 93 2.02 3.66 16.59
N MET A 94 1.23 4.64 16.17
CA MET A 94 -0.23 4.63 16.30
C MET A 94 -0.87 4.96 14.96
N ASP A 95 -2.04 4.40 14.67
CA ASP A 95 -2.86 4.77 13.52
C ASP A 95 -4.09 5.54 14.03
N GLY A 96 -4.44 6.61 13.33
CA GLY A 96 -5.58 7.45 13.70
C GLY A 96 -6.14 8.20 12.51
N ASP A 97 -7.40 8.62 12.63
CA ASP A 97 -7.98 9.52 11.65
C ASP A 97 -7.38 10.94 11.75
N LEU A 98 -7.72 11.79 10.77
CA LEU A 98 -7.16 13.14 10.68
C LEU A 98 -7.45 13.97 11.94
N GLY A 99 -8.65 13.85 12.51
CA GLY A 99 -9.05 14.59 13.71
C GLY A 99 -8.24 14.19 14.94
N THR A 100 -8.04 12.88 15.13
CA THR A 100 -7.21 12.33 16.22
C THR A 100 -5.78 12.86 16.13
N ILE A 101 -5.21 12.87 14.92
CA ILE A 101 -3.84 13.33 14.69
C ILE A 101 -3.70 14.84 14.89
N GLN A 102 -4.68 15.62 14.46
CA GLN A 102 -4.71 17.08 14.69
C GLN A 102 -4.76 17.42 16.18
N ASN A 103 -5.59 16.70 16.93
CA ASN A 103 -5.71 16.88 18.37
C ASN A 103 -4.43 16.46 19.09
N PHE A 104 -3.79 15.36 18.69
CA PHE A 104 -2.52 14.93 19.26
C PHE A 104 -1.40 15.95 19.01
N ASN A 105 -1.29 16.45 17.77
CA ASN A 105 -0.31 17.48 17.44
C ASN A 105 -0.54 18.78 18.22
N SER A 106 -1.81 19.13 18.45
CA SER A 106 -2.18 20.28 19.30
C SER A 106 -1.71 20.08 20.74
N LEU A 107 -1.98 18.91 21.33
CA LEU A 107 -1.53 18.56 22.68
C LEU A 107 0.00 18.61 22.79
N ARG A 108 0.70 17.96 21.87
CA ARG A 108 2.17 17.95 21.84
C ARG A 108 2.76 19.35 21.73
N SER A 109 2.14 20.21 20.92
CA SER A 109 2.57 21.61 20.77
C SER A 109 2.37 22.42 22.07
N GLN A 110 1.29 22.15 22.83
CA GLN A 110 1.05 22.79 24.12
C GLN A 110 2.03 22.33 25.21
N GLN A 111 2.53 21.10 25.11
CA GLN A 111 3.45 20.52 26.10
C GLN A 111 4.93 20.72 25.73
N ALA A 112 5.21 21.27 24.54
CA ALA A 112 6.57 21.54 24.09
C ALA A 112 7.03 22.95 24.52
N PRO A 113 8.32 23.10 24.93
CA PRO A 113 9.28 22.04 25.21
C PRO A 113 9.13 21.51 26.65
N SER A 114 9.05 20.19 26.82
CA SER A 114 9.21 19.55 28.14
C SER A 114 10.43 18.62 28.16
N PRO A 115 11.29 18.70 29.19
CA PRO A 115 12.41 17.77 29.35
C PRO A 115 11.93 16.38 29.80
N TYR A 116 10.67 16.24 30.22
CA TYR A 116 10.12 14.98 30.73
C TYR A 116 9.47 14.17 29.60
N PRO A 117 9.90 12.91 29.37
CA PRO A 117 9.35 12.05 28.31
C PRO A 117 7.82 11.86 28.39
N LYS A 118 7.28 11.85 29.61
CA LYS A 118 5.84 11.71 29.88
C LYS A 118 5.01 12.89 29.36
N GLU A 119 5.62 14.07 29.32
CA GLU A 119 4.94 15.31 28.95
C GLU A 119 5.24 15.70 27.51
N ASN A 120 6.38 15.32 26.93
CA ASN A 120 6.72 15.76 25.57
C ASN A 120 6.11 14.89 24.45
N LEU A 121 5.65 13.67 24.76
CA LEU A 121 5.05 12.72 23.81
C LEU A 121 5.87 12.48 22.52
N ASN A 122 7.18 12.73 22.56
CA ASN A 122 8.05 12.59 21.39
C ASN A 122 8.25 11.13 20.96
N ASN A 123 8.00 10.19 21.88
CA ASN A 123 8.06 8.77 21.64
C ASN A 123 6.81 8.24 20.88
N VAL A 124 5.77 9.06 20.68
CA VAL A 124 4.55 8.67 19.96
C VAL A 124 4.59 9.22 18.54
N ILE A 125 4.37 8.34 17.55
CA ILE A 125 4.26 8.70 16.14
C ILE A 125 2.92 8.22 15.62
N PHE A 126 2.08 9.16 15.20
CA PHE A 126 0.86 8.83 14.50
C PHE A 126 1.11 8.72 12.99
N GLN A 127 0.68 7.60 12.42
CA GLN A 127 0.48 7.42 11.01
C GLN A 127 -0.96 7.83 10.66
N LEU A 128 -1.09 8.66 9.62
CA LEU A 128 -2.40 9.07 9.11
C LEU A 128 -3.04 7.91 8.39
N GLY A 129 -4.09 7.34 8.99
CA GLY A 129 -4.92 6.25 8.48
C GLY A 129 -4.24 5.49 7.35
N ALA A 130 -3.21 4.71 7.65
CA ALA A 130 -2.31 4.16 6.63
C ALA A 130 -3.07 3.52 5.44
N PRO A 131 -4.15 2.74 5.67
CA PRO A 131 -4.97 2.20 4.60
C PRO A 131 -5.68 3.27 3.77
N HIS A 132 -6.16 4.35 4.39
CA HIS A 132 -6.82 5.47 3.71
C HIS A 132 -5.82 6.33 2.91
N THR A 133 -4.60 6.51 3.43
CA THR A 133 -3.53 7.19 2.67
C THR A 133 -3.13 6.38 1.44
N LEU A 134 -2.89 5.07 1.61
CA LEU A 134 -2.62 4.15 0.49
C LEU A 134 -3.77 4.12 -0.52
N TRP A 135 -5.01 4.15 -0.03
CA TRP A 135 -6.19 4.30 -0.88
C TRP A 135 -6.11 5.57 -1.71
N ASN A 136 -5.97 6.73 -1.08
CA ASN A 136 -6.00 8.01 -1.77
C ASN A 136 -4.89 8.10 -2.83
N ILE A 137 -3.70 7.57 -2.54
CA ILE A 137 -2.60 7.50 -3.50
C ILE A 137 -2.96 6.57 -4.68
N ALA A 138 -3.39 5.33 -4.40
CA ALA A 138 -3.75 4.37 -5.44
C ALA A 138 -4.89 4.89 -6.33
N SER A 139 -5.92 5.48 -5.71
CA SER A 139 -7.06 6.08 -6.41
C SER A 139 -6.60 7.25 -7.28
N ALA A 140 -5.70 8.11 -6.81
CA ALA A 140 -5.19 9.25 -7.59
C ALA A 140 -4.40 8.77 -8.80
N ILE A 141 -3.50 7.79 -8.62
CA ILE A 141 -2.74 7.16 -9.72
C ILE A 141 -3.71 6.56 -10.73
N PHE A 142 -4.65 5.74 -10.27
CA PHE A 142 -5.54 5.04 -11.18
C PHE A 142 -6.45 6.00 -11.95
N THR A 143 -6.98 7.01 -11.27
CA THR A 143 -7.80 8.07 -11.89
C THR A 143 -7.00 8.85 -12.94
N HIS A 144 -5.75 9.21 -12.64
CA HIS A 144 -4.90 9.96 -13.55
C HIS A 144 -4.61 9.19 -14.84
N HIS A 145 -4.37 7.88 -14.73
CA HIS A 145 -4.10 7.00 -15.87
C HIS A 145 -5.37 6.32 -16.44
N PHE A 146 -6.54 6.64 -15.90
CA PHE A 146 -7.78 5.97 -16.30
C PHE A 146 -8.16 6.29 -17.73
N GLY A 147 -7.97 7.55 -18.15
CA GLY A 147 -8.35 8.06 -19.47
C GLY A 147 -9.78 8.57 -19.56
N ASP A 148 -10.22 8.90 -20.78
CA ASP A 148 -11.58 9.34 -21.10
C ASP A 148 -12.31 8.27 -21.93
N PRO A 149 -13.29 7.55 -21.35
CA PRO A 149 -14.11 6.57 -22.07
C PRO A 149 -14.95 7.13 -23.22
N SER A 150 -15.15 8.45 -23.27
CA SER A 150 -15.93 9.12 -24.32
C SER A 150 -15.12 9.36 -25.59
N ASP A 151 -13.79 9.36 -25.49
CA ASP A 151 -12.86 9.53 -26.61
C ASP A 151 -12.30 8.17 -27.03
N GLN A 152 -12.72 7.67 -28.19
CA GLN A 152 -12.27 6.39 -28.73
C GLN A 152 -10.78 6.35 -29.08
N ASN A 153 -10.11 7.51 -29.20
CA ASN A 153 -8.67 7.55 -29.40
C ASN A 153 -7.89 7.47 -28.07
N ASN A 154 -8.57 7.57 -26.93
CA ASN A 154 -7.96 7.52 -25.63
C ASN A 154 -7.67 6.06 -25.21
N CYS A 155 -6.39 5.72 -25.07
CA CYS A 155 -5.94 4.37 -24.70
C CYS A 155 -5.65 4.22 -23.19
N GLY A 156 -6.45 4.85 -22.34
CA GLY A 156 -6.30 4.79 -20.88
C GLY A 156 -6.68 3.43 -20.28
N GLY A 157 -6.55 3.30 -18.96
CA GLY A 157 -6.92 2.08 -18.22
C GLY A 157 -8.35 1.59 -18.49
N TRP A 158 -9.30 2.49 -18.77
CA TRP A 158 -10.68 2.12 -19.12
C TRP A 158 -10.76 1.20 -20.34
N HIS A 159 -9.89 1.41 -21.34
CA HIS A 159 -9.92 0.66 -22.60
C HIS A 159 -9.45 -0.79 -22.37
N PHE A 160 -8.41 -0.97 -21.56
CA PHE A 160 -7.93 -2.30 -21.16
C PHE A 160 -8.96 -3.06 -20.33
N LEU A 161 -9.65 -2.37 -19.40
CA LEU A 161 -10.74 -2.97 -18.63
C LEU A 161 -11.88 -3.45 -19.54
N GLY A 162 -12.29 -2.63 -20.52
CA GLY A 162 -13.28 -3.03 -21.51
C GLY A 162 -12.85 -4.26 -22.31
N ALA A 163 -11.59 -4.31 -22.73
CA ALA A 163 -11.04 -5.44 -23.49
C ALA A 163 -11.03 -6.76 -22.71
N ILE A 164 -10.83 -6.72 -21.39
CA ILE A 164 -10.89 -7.90 -20.52
C ILE A 164 -12.30 -8.18 -19.97
N GLY A 165 -13.32 -7.46 -20.45
CA GLY A 165 -14.72 -7.67 -20.09
C GLY A 165 -15.14 -7.08 -18.74
N PHE A 166 -14.34 -6.19 -18.15
CA PHE A 166 -14.68 -5.51 -16.90
C PHE A 166 -15.36 -4.14 -17.16
N PRO A 167 -16.50 -3.84 -16.52
CA PRO A 167 -17.17 -2.55 -16.65
C PRO A 167 -16.32 -1.42 -16.03
N ALA A 168 -15.74 -0.57 -16.89
CA ALA A 168 -14.78 0.47 -16.51
C ALA A 168 -15.33 1.44 -15.44
N ASP A 169 -16.62 1.79 -15.49
CA ASP A 169 -17.31 2.65 -14.52
C ASP A 169 -17.28 2.09 -13.08
N LYS A 170 -17.06 0.78 -12.93
CA LYS A 170 -16.99 0.10 -11.62
C LYS A 170 -15.57 -0.07 -11.09
N ALA A 171 -14.54 0.40 -11.80
CA ALA A 171 -13.16 0.14 -11.42
C ALA A 171 -12.68 1.02 -10.26
N ILE A 172 -13.08 2.29 -10.25
CA ILE A 172 -12.69 3.27 -9.23
C ILE A 172 -13.86 3.45 -8.25
N GLN A 173 -13.88 2.67 -7.17
CA GLN A 173 -14.95 2.72 -6.16
C GLN A 173 -14.44 3.15 -4.80
N LYS A 174 -15.14 4.11 -4.17
CA LYS A 174 -14.87 4.61 -2.80
C LYS A 174 -15.21 3.64 -1.66
N LYS A 175 -15.76 2.46 -1.96
CA LYS A 175 -16.19 1.48 -0.94
C LYS A 175 -15.42 0.16 -0.97
N TYR A 176 -14.73 -0.16 -2.06
CA TYR A 176 -14.13 -1.48 -2.27
C TYR A 176 -12.68 -1.35 -2.75
N PHE A 177 -11.77 -1.09 -1.81
CA PHE A 177 -10.35 -0.89 -2.08
C PHE A 177 -9.69 -2.11 -2.76
N THR A 178 -9.97 -3.32 -2.27
CA THR A 178 -9.44 -4.56 -2.86
C THR A 178 -9.82 -4.73 -4.33
N LEU A 179 -11.08 -4.40 -4.68
CA LEU A 179 -11.54 -4.50 -6.06
C LEU A 179 -10.76 -3.53 -6.95
N MET A 180 -10.57 -2.29 -6.51
CA MET A 180 -9.83 -1.27 -7.25
C MET A 180 -8.38 -1.70 -7.50
N ILE A 181 -7.68 -2.20 -6.48
CA ILE A 181 -6.31 -2.70 -6.62
C ILE A 181 -6.24 -3.88 -7.59
N ASN A 182 -7.15 -4.85 -7.49
CA ASN A 182 -7.20 -5.97 -8.42
C ASN A 182 -7.41 -5.50 -9.88
N GLN A 183 -8.22 -4.46 -10.10
CA GLN A 183 -8.40 -3.89 -11.44
C GLN A 183 -7.15 -3.15 -11.94
N MET A 184 -6.45 -2.43 -11.06
CA MET A 184 -5.16 -1.82 -11.40
C MET A 184 -4.14 -2.88 -11.82
N GLU A 185 -4.05 -3.99 -11.09
CA GLU A 185 -3.19 -5.13 -11.45
C GLU A 185 -3.57 -5.72 -12.80
N LYS A 186 -4.86 -5.94 -13.05
CA LYS A 186 -5.34 -6.47 -14.33
C LYS A 186 -5.06 -5.55 -15.52
N VAL A 187 -5.19 -4.24 -15.34
CA VAL A 187 -4.80 -3.26 -16.36
C VAL A 187 -3.31 -3.33 -16.63
N MET A 188 -2.48 -3.39 -15.59
CA MET A 188 -1.02 -3.52 -15.73
C MET A 188 -0.62 -4.81 -16.45
N GLU A 189 -1.26 -5.94 -16.11
CA GLU A 189 -1.09 -7.23 -16.80
C GLU A 189 -1.44 -7.12 -18.28
N ALA A 190 -2.59 -6.52 -18.62
CA ALA A 190 -3.03 -6.36 -20.01
C ALA A 190 -2.09 -5.44 -20.82
N ILE A 191 -1.58 -4.37 -20.21
CA ILE A 191 -0.58 -3.49 -20.83
C ILE A 191 0.71 -4.27 -21.10
N LEU A 192 1.21 -5.00 -20.09
CA LEU A 192 2.46 -5.75 -20.22
C LEU A 192 2.34 -6.84 -21.30
N TYR A 193 1.20 -7.53 -21.34
CA TYR A 193 0.87 -8.48 -22.39
C TYR A 193 0.98 -7.85 -23.79
N TYR A 194 0.30 -6.72 -24.00
CA TYR A 194 0.32 -6.03 -25.28
C TYR A 194 1.74 -5.58 -25.65
N CYS A 195 2.47 -4.98 -24.73
CA CYS A 195 3.86 -4.55 -24.94
C CYS A 195 4.77 -5.71 -25.36
N LEU A 196 4.69 -6.86 -24.67
CA LEU A 196 5.48 -8.04 -25.00
C LEU A 196 5.13 -8.58 -26.38
N ARG A 197 3.84 -8.63 -26.73
CA ARG A 197 3.38 -9.06 -28.05
C ARG A 197 3.89 -8.15 -29.18
N VAL A 198 3.95 -6.84 -28.94
CA VAL A 198 4.54 -5.87 -29.88
C VAL A 198 6.04 -6.11 -30.05
N ILE A 199 6.78 -6.31 -28.96
CA ILE A 199 8.23 -6.59 -29.00
C ILE A 199 8.52 -7.89 -29.74
N MET A 200 7.71 -8.93 -29.52
CA MET A 200 7.79 -10.22 -30.20
C MET A 200 7.25 -10.19 -31.64
N LYS A 201 6.70 -9.05 -32.08
CA LYS A 201 6.10 -8.85 -33.40
C LYS A 201 4.98 -9.83 -33.73
N ASN A 202 4.21 -10.24 -32.73
CA ASN A 202 3.11 -11.19 -32.87
C ASN A 202 1.77 -10.61 -32.40
N GLN A 203 1.63 -9.30 -32.24
CA GLN A 203 0.42 -8.65 -31.71
C GLN A 203 -0.88 -8.94 -32.49
N PHE A 204 -0.79 -9.37 -33.74
CA PHE A 204 -1.94 -9.70 -34.59
C PHE A 204 -2.19 -11.22 -34.74
N GLN A 205 -1.39 -12.07 -34.10
CA GLN A 205 -1.59 -13.51 -34.13
C GLN A 205 -2.74 -13.94 -33.19
N ASN A 206 -3.64 -14.79 -33.63
CA ASN A 206 -4.63 -15.41 -32.75
C ASN A 206 -3.95 -16.46 -31.87
N LEU A 207 -4.17 -16.40 -30.56
CA LEU A 207 -3.74 -17.47 -29.65
C LEU A 207 -4.79 -18.58 -29.71
N GLY A 208 -4.44 -19.72 -30.29
CA GLY A 208 -5.32 -20.90 -30.35
C GLY A 208 -5.23 -21.74 -31.63
N GLU A 209 -4.32 -21.45 -32.56
CA GLU A 209 -4.16 -22.22 -33.82
C GLU A 209 -2.93 -23.14 -33.85
N ASP A 210 -2.34 -23.48 -32.69
CA ASP A 210 -1.33 -24.55 -32.57
C ASP A 210 -1.80 -25.67 -31.62
#